data_AF-A0A5D9BZR3-F1
#
_entry.id   AF-A0A5D9BZR3-F1
#
_cell.length_a   1.000
_cell.length_b   1.000
_cell.length_c   1.000
_cell.angle_alpha   90.00
_cell.angle_beta   90.00
_cell.angle_gamma   90.00
#
_symmetry.space_group_name_H-M   'P 1'
#
loop_
_entity.id
_entity.type
_entity.pdbx_description
1 polymer ?
#
loop_
_entity_poly.entity_id
_entity_poly.type
_entity_poly.pdbx_seq_one_letter_code
_entity_poly.pdbx_strand_id
1 'polypeptide(L)'
;MARLRLPAYVNVRKLSDGTPAYYWIRPKWASPPNLRHGKPCPVESSPLGINQGAAITKAEALNAAFKEWREGEASARTPGTVKWLFSWYCQQEKFTALRHSTRKGYRFAMDQIEAMDTKGGPLGGRKAAAVDATVSDALYRKARAKHGERQASYMMQVCRLVWNQARRPGYSKSTGVKDNPFSGMGIKASTGGKGNRAATRAEYDLYRATARELGKQSMATAAALLFECCQRV
;
A
#
# COMPACT_ATOMS: atom_id res chain seq x y z
N MET A 1 -4.43 23.23 -38.24
CA MET A 1 -4.48 21.80 -37.87
C MET A 1 -4.25 21.68 -36.37
N ALA A 2 -5.17 21.05 -35.63
CA ALA A 2 -5.04 20.89 -34.18
C ALA A 2 -3.82 20.02 -33.85
N ARG A 3 -2.87 20.55 -33.07
CA ARG A 3 -1.71 19.78 -32.58
C ARG A 3 -2.22 18.78 -31.54
N LEU A 4 -2.34 17.51 -31.92
CA LEU A 4 -2.63 16.42 -30.99
C LEU A 4 -1.56 16.38 -29.89
N ARG A 5 -1.99 16.43 -28.63
CA ARG A 5 -1.10 16.41 -27.47
C ARG A 5 -0.40 15.05 -27.39
N LEU A 6 0.93 15.05 -27.29
CA LEU A 6 1.70 13.82 -27.16
C LEU A 6 1.51 13.19 -25.76
N PRO A 7 1.36 11.85 -25.68
CA PRO A 7 1.33 11.11 -24.42
C PRO A 7 2.63 11.27 -23.60
N ALA A 8 2.54 10.94 -22.31
CA ALA A 8 3.70 10.95 -21.42
C ALA A 8 4.84 10.04 -21.95
N TYR A 9 6.08 10.44 -21.68
CA TYR A 9 7.31 9.72 -22.04
C TYR A 9 7.60 9.61 -23.54
N VAL A 10 6.81 10.27 -24.40
CA VAL A 10 7.09 10.41 -25.84
C VAL A 10 8.05 11.57 -26.07
N ASN A 11 9.14 11.29 -26.79
CA ASN A 11 10.10 12.28 -27.26
C ASN A 11 10.09 12.34 -28.78
N VAL A 12 10.20 13.56 -29.33
CA VAL A 12 10.31 13.80 -30.76
C VAL A 12 11.77 14.05 -31.10
N ARG A 13 12.29 13.36 -32.12
CA ARG A 13 13.62 13.61 -32.69
C ARG A 13 13.48 13.84 -34.18
N LYS A 14 14.33 14.68 -34.76
CA LYS A 14 14.40 14.87 -36.21
C LYS A 14 15.34 13.83 -36.80
N LEU A 15 14.91 13.19 -37.87
CA LEU A 15 15.76 12.35 -38.72
C LEU A 15 16.66 13.23 -39.59
N SER A 16 17.64 12.61 -40.27
CA SER A 16 18.59 13.30 -41.16
C SER A 16 17.91 14.00 -42.34
N ASP A 17 16.72 13.54 -42.74
CA ASP A 17 15.85 14.12 -43.76
C ASP A 17 14.94 15.25 -43.24
N GLY A 18 15.02 15.57 -41.94
CA GLY A 18 14.18 16.57 -41.27
C GLY A 18 12.81 16.06 -40.80
N THR A 19 12.45 14.81 -41.09
CA THR A 19 11.17 14.20 -40.69
C THR A 19 11.11 13.97 -39.18
N PRO A 20 10.00 14.31 -38.49
CA PRO A 20 9.84 14.02 -37.07
C PRO A 20 9.60 12.52 -36.83
N ALA A 21 10.49 11.90 -36.05
CA ALA A 21 10.33 10.55 -35.53
C ALA A 21 10.00 10.58 -34.03
N TYR A 22 9.09 9.70 -33.62
CA TYR A 22 8.60 9.59 -32.26
C TYR A 22 9.24 8.39 -31.55
N TYR A 23 9.66 8.59 -30.31
CA TYR A 23 10.28 7.57 -29.47
C TYR A 23 9.60 7.54 -28.11
N TRP A 24 9.34 6.35 -27.58
CA TRP A 24 8.98 6.19 -26.17
C TRP A 24 10.25 5.97 -25.37
N ILE A 25 10.49 6.78 -24.34
CA ILE A 25 11.72 6.71 -23.55
C ILE A 25 11.39 6.35 -22.10
N ARG A 26 11.89 5.18 -21.68
CA ARG A 26 11.81 4.75 -20.28
C ARG A 26 12.54 5.74 -19.36
N PRO A 27 11.91 6.23 -18.28
CA PRO A 27 12.60 7.05 -17.28
C PRO A 27 13.79 6.33 -16.66
N LYS A 28 14.90 7.03 -16.40
CA LYS A 28 16.12 6.45 -15.81
C LYS A 28 15.86 5.68 -14.50
N TRP A 29 14.98 6.20 -13.64
CA TRP A 29 14.63 5.56 -12.36
C TRP A 29 13.92 4.20 -12.52
N ALA A 30 13.36 3.92 -13.70
CA ALA A 30 12.70 2.65 -14.02
C ALA A 30 13.60 1.71 -14.84
N SER A 31 14.82 2.11 -15.17
CA SER A 31 15.77 1.25 -15.88
C SER A 31 16.32 0.17 -14.95
N PRO A 32 16.55 -1.07 -15.45
CA PRO A 32 17.30 -2.09 -14.71
C PRO A 32 18.63 -1.52 -14.19
N PRO A 33 19.07 -1.92 -12.98
CA PRO A 33 18.55 -3.01 -12.15
C PRO A 33 17.38 -2.62 -11.22
N ASN A 34 16.79 -1.43 -11.37
CA ASN A 34 15.74 -0.98 -10.44
C ASN A 34 14.47 -1.85 -10.53
N LEU A 35 14.04 -2.36 -9.38
CA LEU A 35 12.85 -3.19 -9.25
C LEU A 35 11.69 -2.38 -8.65
N ARG A 36 10.49 -2.63 -9.15
CA ARG A 36 9.24 -2.29 -8.45
C ARG A 36 8.49 -3.59 -8.20
N HIS A 37 7.99 -3.77 -6.97
CA HIS A 37 7.26 -4.97 -6.58
C HIS A 37 8.02 -6.28 -6.87
N GLY A 38 9.36 -6.26 -6.74
CA GLY A 38 10.23 -7.42 -7.01
C GLY A 38 10.41 -7.78 -8.48
N LYS A 39 9.95 -6.95 -9.43
CA LYS A 39 10.06 -7.19 -10.88
C LYS A 39 10.73 -6.02 -11.61
N PRO A 40 11.56 -6.27 -12.63
CA PRO A 40 12.10 -5.21 -13.50
C PRO A 40 10.99 -4.62 -14.37
N CYS A 41 11.20 -3.39 -14.85
CA CYS A 41 10.27 -2.73 -15.77
C CYS A 41 10.14 -3.52 -17.07
N PRO A 42 8.93 -3.97 -17.47
CA PRO A 42 8.73 -4.79 -18.67
C PRO A 42 8.78 -3.94 -19.95
N VAL A 43 8.62 -2.62 -19.84
CA VAL A 43 8.58 -1.71 -20.99
C VAL A 43 9.99 -1.22 -21.29
N GLU A 44 10.42 -1.29 -22.54
CA GLU A 44 11.71 -0.78 -23.03
C GLU A 44 11.54 0.48 -23.88
N SER A 45 12.61 1.28 -23.94
CA SER A 45 12.64 2.44 -24.84
C SER A 45 12.63 1.96 -26.29
N SER A 46 11.66 2.40 -27.08
CA SER A 46 11.46 1.89 -28.45
C SER A 46 11.02 2.99 -29.42
N PRO A 47 11.36 2.86 -30.71
CA PRO A 47 10.86 3.76 -31.75
C PRO A 47 9.36 3.51 -31.99
N LEU A 48 8.58 4.59 -32.07
CA LEU A 48 7.13 4.54 -32.33
C LEU A 48 6.81 4.73 -33.83
N GLY A 49 7.74 5.33 -34.57
CA GLY A 49 7.65 5.61 -36.01
C GLY A 49 7.54 7.10 -36.32
N ILE A 50 7.18 7.42 -37.55
CA ILE A 50 7.07 8.81 -38.07
C ILE A 50 5.62 9.32 -38.12
N ASN A 51 4.63 8.42 -38.06
CA ASN A 51 3.22 8.79 -38.06
C ASN A 51 2.77 9.15 -36.63
N GLN A 52 2.30 10.38 -36.43
CA GLN A 52 1.92 10.90 -35.12
C GLN A 52 0.74 10.13 -34.50
N GLY A 53 -0.30 9.81 -35.27
CA GLY A 53 -1.48 9.09 -34.76
C GLY A 53 -1.13 7.68 -34.30
N ALA A 54 -0.38 6.94 -35.13
CA ALA A 54 0.10 5.60 -34.77
C ALA A 54 1.06 5.63 -33.57
N ALA A 55 1.87 6.69 -33.45
CA ALA A 55 2.77 6.87 -32.32
C ALA A 55 2.01 7.11 -31.00
N ILE A 56 0.91 7.87 -31.03
CA ILE A 56 0.04 8.09 -29.86
C ILE A 56 -0.54 6.76 -29.38
N THR A 57 -1.17 5.97 -30.26
CA THR A 57 -1.76 4.68 -29.89
C THR A 57 -0.73 3.73 -29.28
N LYS A 58 0.46 3.62 -29.89
CA LYS A 58 1.54 2.78 -29.35
C LYS A 58 2.05 3.30 -28.01
N ALA A 59 2.23 4.61 -27.86
CA ALA A 59 2.69 5.22 -26.63
C ALA A 59 1.69 5.03 -25.47
N GLU A 60 0.38 5.09 -25.74
CA GLU A 60 -0.64 4.84 -24.73
C GLU A 60 -0.62 3.40 -24.23
N ALA A 61 -0.44 2.42 -25.12
CA ALA A 61 -0.27 1.02 -24.74
C ALA A 61 0.98 0.80 -23.85
N LEU A 62 2.12 1.41 -24.22
CA LEU A 62 3.34 1.37 -23.42
C LEU A 62 3.16 2.08 -22.07
N ASN A 63 2.45 3.21 -22.04
CA ASN A 63 2.15 3.93 -20.80
C ASN A 63 1.23 3.13 -19.88
N ALA A 64 0.27 2.39 -20.42
CA ALA A 64 -0.59 1.51 -19.63
C ALA A 64 0.24 0.39 -18.96
N ALA A 65 1.07 -0.32 -19.73
CA ALA A 65 1.95 -1.36 -19.20
C ALA A 65 2.99 -0.80 -18.20
N PHE A 66 3.53 0.39 -18.47
CA PHE A 66 4.46 1.06 -17.56
C PHE A 66 3.78 1.47 -16.26
N LYS A 67 2.55 1.98 -16.33
CA LYS A 67 1.73 2.33 -15.18
C LYS A 67 1.39 1.10 -14.34
N GLU A 68 1.00 0.00 -14.99
CA GLU A 68 0.69 -1.28 -14.35
C GLU A 68 1.89 -1.79 -13.53
N TRP A 69 3.08 -1.83 -14.14
CA TRP A 69 4.31 -2.20 -13.44
C TRP A 69 4.66 -1.23 -12.31
N ARG A 70 4.51 0.08 -12.54
CA ARG A 70 4.87 1.14 -11.57
C ARG A 70 3.96 1.14 -10.35
N GLU A 71 2.67 0.92 -10.53
CA GLU A 71 1.66 0.95 -9.47
C GLU A 71 1.46 -0.41 -8.81
N GLY A 72 1.97 -1.49 -9.42
CA GLY A 72 1.88 -2.85 -8.89
C GLY A 72 0.47 -3.44 -8.94
N GLU A 73 -0.46 -2.78 -9.62
CA GLU A 73 -1.80 -3.27 -9.94
C GLU A 73 -1.84 -3.66 -11.41
N ALA A 74 -2.31 -4.84 -11.86
CA ALA A 74 -3.05 -5.89 -11.15
C ALA A 74 -2.78 -7.25 -11.82
N SER A 75 -2.27 -8.22 -11.05
CA SER A 75 -2.76 -9.58 -11.25
C SER A 75 -4.28 -9.46 -11.14
N ALA A 76 -5.01 -9.73 -12.24
CA ALA A 76 -6.45 -9.56 -12.33
C ALA A 76 -7.08 -9.98 -10.99
N ARG A 77 -7.53 -9.00 -10.20
CA ARG A 77 -8.05 -9.26 -8.86
C ARG A 77 -9.39 -9.94 -9.09
N THR A 78 -9.42 -11.26 -9.00
CA THR A 78 -10.64 -12.03 -9.25
C THR A 78 -11.73 -11.51 -8.32
N PRO A 79 -12.85 -11.00 -8.87
CA PRO A 79 -13.95 -10.48 -8.07
C PRO A 79 -14.39 -11.46 -6.99
N GLY A 80 -14.65 -10.95 -5.79
CA GLY A 80 -15.02 -11.75 -4.63
C GLY A 80 -13.87 -12.46 -3.91
N THR A 81 -12.60 -12.27 -4.31
CA THR A 81 -11.44 -12.70 -3.50
C THR A 81 -11.14 -11.71 -2.37
N VAL A 82 -10.36 -12.14 -1.36
CA VAL A 82 -9.93 -11.28 -0.25
C VAL A 82 -9.12 -10.08 -0.75
N LYS A 83 -8.19 -10.31 -1.69
CA LYS A 83 -7.38 -9.24 -2.30
C LYS A 83 -8.25 -8.25 -3.09
N TRP A 84 -9.22 -8.76 -3.84
CA TRP A 84 -10.20 -7.91 -4.49
C TRP A 84 -11.04 -7.11 -3.48
N LEU A 85 -11.46 -7.73 -2.38
CA LEU A 85 -12.28 -7.07 -1.37
C LEU A 85 -11.56 -5.92 -0.68
N PHE A 86 -10.27 -6.06 -0.36
CA PHE A 86 -9.48 -4.96 0.20
C PHE A 86 -9.30 -3.81 -0.79
N SER A 87 -9.05 -4.11 -2.06
CA SER A 87 -9.03 -3.11 -3.12
C SER A 87 -10.37 -2.38 -3.24
N TRP A 88 -11.48 -3.12 -3.26
CA TRP A 88 -12.83 -2.57 -3.33
C TRP A 88 -13.10 -1.64 -2.13
N TYR A 89 -12.71 -2.05 -0.93
CA TYR A 89 -12.87 -1.24 0.28
C TYR A 89 -12.06 0.06 0.23
N CYS A 90 -10.85 0.02 -0.34
CA CYS A 90 -10.00 1.20 -0.50
C CYS A 90 -10.59 2.27 -1.45
N GLN A 91 -11.57 1.91 -2.27
CA GLN A 91 -12.29 2.83 -3.16
C GLN A 91 -13.53 3.44 -2.49
N GLN A 92 -13.96 2.93 -1.34
CA GLN A 92 -15.14 3.42 -0.64
C GLN A 92 -14.86 4.74 0.08
N GLU A 93 -15.87 5.61 0.17
CA GLU A 93 -15.80 6.87 0.89
C GLU A 93 -15.32 6.70 2.34
N LYS A 94 -15.78 5.64 2.99
CA LYS A 94 -15.40 5.30 4.37
C LYS A 94 -13.90 5.06 4.55
N PHE A 95 -13.18 4.70 3.48
CA PHE A 95 -11.73 4.64 3.47
C PHE A 95 -11.10 5.95 3.01
N THR A 96 -11.60 6.55 1.93
CA THR A 96 -10.98 7.74 1.31
C THR A 96 -11.09 8.99 2.18
N ALA A 97 -12.14 9.10 3.00
CA ALA A 97 -12.34 10.18 3.98
C ALA A 97 -11.42 10.08 5.22
N LEU A 98 -10.71 8.96 5.40
CA LEU A 98 -9.80 8.80 6.54
C LEU A 98 -8.51 9.62 6.38
N ARG A 99 -7.92 10.02 7.52
CA ARG A 99 -6.60 10.65 7.56
C ARG A 99 -5.56 9.78 6.84
N HIS A 100 -4.58 10.43 6.20
CA HIS A 100 -3.55 9.74 5.41
C HIS A 100 -2.80 8.67 6.23
N SER A 101 -2.43 8.97 7.48
CA SER A 101 -1.76 8.02 8.37
C SER A 101 -2.61 6.76 8.65
N THR A 102 -3.91 6.94 8.88
CA THR A 102 -4.86 5.83 9.08
C THR A 102 -4.99 4.98 7.82
N ARG A 103 -5.13 5.61 6.64
CA ARG A 103 -5.17 4.90 5.34
C ARG A 103 -3.91 4.07 5.12
N LYS A 104 -2.73 4.62 5.42
CA LYS A 104 -1.45 3.91 5.34
C LYS A 104 -1.41 2.71 6.29
N GLY A 105 -1.86 2.89 7.54
CA GLY A 105 -1.93 1.81 8.52
C GLY A 105 -2.89 0.69 8.11
N TYR A 106 -4.04 1.03 7.52
CA TYR A 106 -5.01 0.04 7.03
C TYR A 106 -4.45 -0.75 5.85
N ARG A 107 -3.87 -0.07 4.85
CA ARG A 107 -3.22 -0.75 3.71
C ARG A 107 -2.14 -1.70 4.16
N PHE A 108 -1.26 -1.24 5.07
CA PHE A 108 -0.23 -2.10 5.63
C PHE A 108 -0.81 -3.37 6.27
N ALA A 109 -1.88 -3.25 7.07
CA ALA A 109 -2.53 -4.42 7.65
C ALA A 109 -3.14 -5.35 6.57
N MET A 110 -3.83 -4.79 5.57
CA MET A 110 -4.42 -5.55 4.45
C MET A 110 -3.35 -6.31 3.67
N ASP A 111 -2.24 -5.66 3.31
CA ASP A 111 -1.13 -6.27 2.57
C ASP A 111 -0.52 -7.45 3.36
N GLN A 112 -0.34 -7.29 4.67
CA GLN A 112 0.14 -8.38 5.53
C GLN A 112 -0.85 -9.55 5.55
N ILE A 113 -2.16 -9.27 5.64
CA ILE A 113 -3.20 -10.30 5.65
C ILE A 113 -3.27 -11.03 4.31
N GLU A 114 -3.20 -10.33 3.18
CA GLU A 114 -3.21 -10.95 1.84
C GLU A 114 -2.06 -11.94 1.67
N ALA A 115 -0.88 -11.59 2.18
CA ALA A 115 0.33 -12.39 2.10
C ALA A 115 0.40 -13.54 3.12
N MET A 116 -0.60 -13.70 4.00
CA MET A 116 -0.59 -14.81 4.97
C MET A 116 -0.88 -16.15 4.27
N ASP A 117 0.04 -17.10 4.45
CA ASP A 117 -0.11 -18.44 3.90
C ASP A 117 -1.19 -19.25 4.62
N THR A 118 -2.05 -19.86 3.83
CA THR A 118 -3.04 -20.84 4.26
C THR A 118 -2.78 -22.19 3.57
N LYS A 119 -3.53 -23.24 3.96
CA LYS A 119 -3.34 -24.60 3.43
C LYS A 119 -3.48 -24.70 1.90
N GLY A 120 -4.03 -23.68 1.23
CA GLY A 120 -4.18 -23.58 -0.22
C GLY A 120 -3.50 -22.36 -0.86
N GLY A 121 -2.43 -21.83 -0.23
CA GLY A 121 -1.71 -20.64 -0.70
C GLY A 121 -2.11 -19.34 0.02
N PRO A 122 -1.70 -18.17 -0.51
CA PRO A 122 -1.95 -16.88 0.13
C PRO A 122 -3.43 -16.58 0.31
N LEU A 123 -3.82 -16.07 1.48
CA LEU A 123 -5.21 -15.74 1.79
C LEU A 123 -5.83 -14.77 0.77
N GLY A 124 -5.04 -13.86 0.20
CA GLY A 124 -5.48 -12.91 -0.81
C GLY A 124 -6.19 -13.54 -2.01
N GLY A 125 -5.81 -14.76 -2.42
CA GLY A 125 -6.44 -15.49 -3.54
C GLY A 125 -7.73 -16.23 -3.18
N ARG A 126 -8.05 -16.36 -1.89
CA ARG A 126 -9.24 -17.08 -1.43
C ARG A 126 -10.50 -16.24 -1.63
N LYS A 127 -11.65 -16.89 -1.88
CA LYS A 127 -12.96 -16.22 -1.90
C LYS A 127 -13.26 -15.61 -0.52
N ALA A 128 -13.57 -14.32 -0.47
CA ALA A 128 -13.88 -13.60 0.76
C ALA A 128 -15.14 -14.15 1.46
N ALA A 129 -16.11 -14.64 0.69
CA ALA A 129 -17.31 -15.30 1.20
C ALA A 129 -17.04 -16.66 1.87
N ALA A 130 -15.89 -17.29 1.58
CA ALA A 130 -15.49 -18.58 2.15
C ALA A 130 -14.59 -18.42 3.40
N VAL A 131 -14.46 -17.19 3.91
CA VAL A 131 -13.83 -16.91 5.20
C VAL A 131 -14.91 -17.00 6.26
N ASP A 132 -14.84 -18.05 7.08
CA ASP A 132 -15.72 -18.29 8.22
C ASP A 132 -15.01 -17.99 9.55
N ALA A 133 -15.72 -18.20 10.67
CA ALA A 133 -15.19 -17.97 12.01
C ALA A 133 -13.93 -18.80 12.30
N THR A 134 -13.91 -20.07 11.86
CA THR A 134 -12.78 -20.98 12.03
C THR A 134 -11.54 -20.47 11.32
N VAL A 135 -11.71 -19.96 10.09
CA VAL A 135 -10.62 -19.35 9.31
C VAL A 135 -10.15 -18.07 9.98
N SER A 136 -11.03 -17.21 10.48
CA SER A 136 -10.62 -15.99 11.18
C SER A 136 -9.84 -16.30 12.47
N ASP A 137 -10.23 -17.30 13.24
CA ASP A 137 -9.51 -17.69 14.46
C ASP A 137 -8.15 -18.30 14.17
N ALA A 138 -8.05 -19.12 13.12
CA ALA A 138 -6.78 -19.65 12.64
C ALA A 138 -5.86 -18.53 12.12
N LEU A 139 -6.43 -17.55 11.41
CA LEU A 139 -5.72 -16.38 10.91
C LEU A 139 -5.17 -15.55 12.08
N TYR A 140 -5.96 -15.31 13.12
CA TYR A 140 -5.51 -14.57 14.29
C TYR A 140 -4.37 -15.29 15.02
N ARG A 141 -4.47 -16.61 15.21
CA ARG A 141 -3.39 -17.41 15.81
C ARG A 141 -2.08 -17.28 15.02
N LYS A 142 -2.15 -17.38 13.69
CA LYS A 142 -0.99 -17.20 12.81
C LYS A 142 -0.43 -15.77 12.86
N ALA A 143 -1.31 -14.77 12.84
CA ALA A 143 -0.90 -13.37 12.88
C ALA A 143 -0.22 -13.05 14.23
N ARG A 144 -0.74 -13.60 15.33
CA ARG A 144 -0.17 -13.43 16.68
C ARG A 144 1.21 -14.07 16.77
N ALA A 145 1.40 -15.26 16.22
CA ALA A 145 2.70 -15.93 16.19
C ALA A 145 3.74 -15.16 15.35
N LYS A 146 3.33 -14.57 14.22
CA LYS A 146 4.25 -13.91 13.28
C LYS A 146 4.55 -12.45 13.64
N HIS A 147 3.56 -11.69 14.11
CA HIS A 147 3.66 -10.23 14.28
C HIS A 147 3.44 -9.75 15.72
N GLY A 148 3.14 -10.66 16.64
CA GLY A 148 2.78 -10.33 18.02
C GLY A 148 1.31 -9.91 18.18
N GLU A 149 0.86 -9.88 19.42
CA GLU A 149 -0.56 -9.74 19.78
C GLU A 149 -1.18 -8.40 19.36
N ARG A 150 -0.45 -7.30 19.55
CA ARG A 150 -0.93 -5.95 19.20
C ARG A 150 -1.20 -5.83 17.71
N GLN A 151 -0.24 -6.26 16.88
CA GLN A 151 -0.36 -6.17 15.44
C GLN A 151 -1.42 -7.13 14.92
N ALA A 152 -1.47 -8.36 15.44
CA ALA A 152 -2.51 -9.33 15.09
C ALA A 152 -3.92 -8.81 15.40
N SER A 153 -4.11 -8.19 16.57
CA SER A 153 -5.38 -7.59 16.98
C SER A 153 -5.78 -6.47 16.02
N TYR A 154 -4.83 -5.59 15.66
CA TYR A 154 -5.06 -4.51 14.70
C TYR A 154 -5.44 -5.04 13.31
N MET A 155 -4.75 -6.08 12.82
CA MET A 155 -5.09 -6.75 11.56
C MET A 155 -6.53 -7.27 11.56
N MET A 156 -6.96 -7.95 12.63
CA MET A 156 -8.33 -8.46 12.72
C MET A 156 -9.37 -7.34 12.85
N GLN A 157 -9.05 -6.23 13.52
CA GLN A 157 -9.92 -5.05 13.56
C GLN A 157 -10.14 -4.46 12.16
N VAL A 158 -9.09 -4.38 11.35
CA VAL A 158 -9.19 -3.95 9.95
C VAL A 158 -10.05 -4.92 9.14
N CYS A 159 -9.85 -6.24 9.27
CA CYS A 159 -10.72 -7.23 8.64
C CYS A 159 -12.20 -7.07 9.05
N ARG A 160 -12.47 -6.92 10.35
CA ARG A 160 -13.81 -6.70 10.87
C ARG A 160 -14.46 -5.48 10.25
N LEU A 161 -13.71 -4.39 10.09
CA LEU A 161 -14.21 -3.16 9.48
C LEU A 161 -14.55 -3.38 8.00
N VAL A 162 -13.66 -4.01 7.24
CA VAL A 162 -13.87 -4.33 5.81
C VAL A 162 -15.10 -5.21 5.62
N TRP A 163 -15.20 -6.32 6.36
CA TRP A 163 -16.33 -7.26 6.23
C TRP A 163 -17.65 -6.64 6.70
N ASN A 164 -17.63 -5.77 7.71
CA ASN A 164 -18.82 -5.01 8.10
C ASN A 164 -19.32 -4.08 6.99
N GLN A 165 -18.42 -3.52 6.19
CA GLN A 165 -18.81 -2.71 5.04
C GLN A 165 -19.30 -3.59 3.88
N ALA A 166 -18.60 -4.69 3.60
CA ALA A 166 -18.91 -5.62 2.52
C ALA A 166 -20.30 -6.24 2.67
N ARG A 167 -20.70 -6.61 3.90
CA ARG A 167 -21.99 -7.25 4.17
C ARG A 167 -23.20 -6.32 4.12
N ARG A 168 -23.01 -5.00 3.99
CA ARG A 168 -24.14 -4.05 4.02
C ARG A 168 -25.11 -4.32 2.88
N PRO A 169 -26.43 -4.10 3.09
CA PRO A 169 -27.41 -4.10 2.01
C PRO A 169 -26.93 -3.20 0.86
N GLY A 170 -26.91 -3.72 -0.37
CA GLY A 170 -26.39 -3.05 -1.56
C GLY A 170 -24.98 -3.53 -1.99
N TYR A 171 -24.07 -3.79 -1.05
CA TYR A 171 -22.71 -4.26 -1.36
C TYR A 171 -22.54 -5.77 -1.24
N SER A 172 -23.39 -6.45 -0.48
CA SER A 172 -23.35 -7.91 -0.32
C SER A 172 -23.54 -8.65 -1.65
N LYS A 173 -24.33 -8.09 -2.58
CA LYS A 173 -24.53 -8.64 -3.94
C LYS A 173 -23.27 -8.59 -4.79
N SER A 174 -22.49 -7.51 -4.70
CA SER A 174 -21.23 -7.35 -5.46
C SER A 174 -20.05 -8.04 -4.81
N THR A 175 -20.00 -8.07 -3.47
CA THR A 175 -18.85 -8.62 -2.72
C THR A 175 -18.99 -10.10 -2.39
N GLY A 176 -20.22 -10.63 -2.43
CA GLY A 176 -20.53 -12.01 -2.05
C GLY A 176 -20.49 -12.28 -0.54
N VAL A 177 -20.16 -11.27 0.27
CA VAL A 177 -20.06 -11.40 1.74
C VAL A 177 -21.45 -11.24 2.35
N LYS A 178 -21.91 -12.27 3.06
CA LYS A 178 -23.19 -12.27 3.80
C LYS A 178 -22.98 -11.93 5.28
N ASP A 179 -22.00 -12.57 5.90
CA ASP A 179 -21.71 -12.43 7.32
C ASP A 179 -20.29 -11.93 7.58
N ASN A 180 -20.06 -11.41 8.79
CA ASN A 180 -18.74 -10.98 9.22
C ASN A 180 -18.15 -11.99 10.22
N PRO A 181 -17.18 -12.83 9.81
CA PRO A 181 -16.57 -13.81 10.71
C PRO A 181 -15.72 -13.14 11.81
N PHE A 182 -15.28 -11.89 11.60
CA PHE A 182 -14.43 -11.17 12.54
C PHE A 182 -15.21 -10.40 13.63
N SER A 183 -16.55 -10.43 13.63
CA SER A 183 -17.34 -9.66 14.60
C SER A 183 -17.34 -10.25 16.01
N GLY A 184 -17.21 -11.58 16.13
CA GLY A 184 -17.36 -12.33 17.38
C GLY A 184 -16.05 -12.80 18.02
N MET A 185 -14.89 -12.42 17.50
CA MET A 185 -13.59 -12.99 17.91
C MET A 185 -13.14 -12.65 19.34
N GLY A 186 -13.89 -11.82 20.08
CA GLY A 186 -13.55 -11.46 21.45
C GLY A 186 -12.16 -10.82 21.60
N ILE A 187 -11.66 -10.16 20.56
CA ILE A 187 -10.33 -9.54 20.55
C ILE A 187 -10.33 -8.45 21.61
N LYS A 188 -9.74 -8.76 22.76
CA LYS A 188 -9.45 -7.77 23.79
C LYS A 188 -8.51 -6.76 23.14
N ALA A 189 -8.82 -5.47 23.27
CA ALA A 189 -7.82 -4.46 22.97
C ALA A 189 -6.56 -4.87 23.73
N SER A 190 -5.43 -5.01 23.03
CA SER A 190 -4.16 -5.22 23.69
C SER A 190 -4.03 -4.10 24.71
N THR A 191 -4.22 -4.44 26.00
CA THR A 191 -3.79 -3.62 27.12
C THR A 191 -2.31 -3.50 26.85
N GLY A 192 -1.90 -2.37 26.26
CA GLY A 192 -0.55 -2.18 25.73
C GLY A 192 0.40 -2.71 26.78
N GLY A 193 1.03 -3.85 26.51
CA GLY A 193 1.84 -4.54 27.51
C GLY A 193 2.77 -3.50 28.11
N LYS A 194 2.83 -3.41 29.45
CA LYS A 194 3.51 -2.37 30.25
C LYS A 194 4.12 -1.32 29.33
N GLY A 195 3.32 -0.32 28.95
CA GLY A 195 3.74 0.69 27.96
C GLY A 195 5.15 1.19 28.27
N ASN A 196 5.87 1.66 27.24
CA ASN A 196 7.26 2.12 27.38
C ASN A 196 7.44 2.85 28.71
N ARG A 197 8.39 2.36 29.53
CA ARG A 197 8.68 2.95 30.84
C ARG A 197 8.85 4.46 30.68
N ALA A 198 8.22 5.23 31.56
CA ALA A 198 8.42 6.67 31.60
C ALA A 198 9.91 6.98 31.77
N ALA A 199 10.46 7.82 30.91
CA ALA A 199 11.84 8.28 31.03
C ALA A 199 12.01 9.11 32.31
N THR A 200 13.13 8.93 33.01
CA THR A 200 13.43 9.73 34.20
C THR A 200 14.07 11.06 33.81
N ARG A 201 14.05 12.03 34.73
CA ARG A 201 14.76 13.31 34.57
C ARG A 201 16.26 13.09 34.28
N ALA A 202 16.90 12.18 35.02
CA ALA A 202 18.31 11.86 34.85
C ALA A 202 18.63 11.27 33.47
N GLU A 203 17.78 10.39 32.94
CA GLU A 203 17.94 9.83 31.59
C GLU A 203 17.77 10.89 30.50
N TYR A 204 16.85 11.83 30.70
CA TYR A 204 16.65 12.98 29.83
C TYR A 204 17.86 13.93 29.83
N ASP A 205 18.39 14.26 31.00
CA ASP A 205 19.55 15.15 31.12
C ASP A 205 20.80 14.51 30.49
N LEU A 206 21.01 13.22 30.73
CA LEU A 206 22.06 12.44 30.08
C LEU A 206 21.91 12.45 28.55
N TYR A 207 20.71 12.17 28.03
CA TYR A 207 20.45 12.20 26.59
C TYR A 207 20.81 13.55 25.96
N ARG A 208 20.45 14.66 26.63
CA ARG A 208 20.77 16.02 26.13
C ARG A 208 22.26 16.31 26.16
N ALA A 209 22.96 15.93 27.22
CA ALA A 209 24.41 16.10 27.31
C ALA A 209 25.12 15.35 26.17
N THR A 210 24.84 14.07 26.01
CA THR A 210 25.43 13.23 24.97
C THR A 210 25.06 13.71 23.56
N ALA A 211 23.81 14.15 23.34
CA ALA A 211 23.41 14.69 22.04
C ALA A 211 24.20 15.96 21.67
N ARG A 212 24.53 16.82 22.65
CA ARG A 212 25.36 18.01 22.42
C ARG A 212 26.81 17.65 22.11
N GLU A 213 27.39 16.71 22.87
CA GLU A 213 28.75 16.19 22.64
C GLU A 213 28.91 15.62 21.23
N LEU A 214 27.89 14.91 20.74
CA LEU A 214 27.84 14.37 19.36
C LEU A 214 27.51 15.42 18.29
N GLY A 215 27.45 16.72 18.64
CA GLY A 215 27.12 17.81 17.72
C GLY A 215 25.65 17.82 17.24
N LYS A 216 24.76 17.04 17.87
CA LYS A 216 23.33 16.94 17.54
C LYS A 216 22.49 17.93 18.36
N GLN A 217 22.84 19.22 18.27
CA GLN A 217 22.18 20.31 19.01
C GLN A 217 20.67 20.38 18.77
N SER A 218 20.22 20.10 17.54
CA SER A 218 18.79 20.06 17.19
C SER A 218 18.03 18.96 17.94
N MET A 219 18.65 17.78 18.15
CA MET A 219 18.04 16.68 18.92
C MET A 219 17.96 17.02 20.40
N ALA A 220 19.02 17.61 20.97
CA ALA A 220 19.02 18.05 22.37
C ALA A 220 17.94 19.12 22.65
N THR A 221 17.71 20.01 21.68
CA THR A 221 16.67 21.06 21.76
C THR A 221 15.28 20.47 21.60
N ALA A 222 15.08 19.58 20.61
CA ALA A 222 13.80 18.89 20.43
C ALA A 222 13.43 18.08 21.68
N ALA A 223 14.36 17.33 22.25
CA ALA A 223 14.13 16.58 23.49
C ALA A 223 13.72 17.50 24.65
N ALA A 224 14.33 18.69 24.78
CA ALA A 224 13.95 19.67 25.80
C ALA A 224 12.51 20.15 25.61
N LEU A 225 12.13 20.55 24.39
CA LEU A 225 10.77 21.00 24.10
C LEU A 225 9.73 19.90 24.37
N LEU A 226 10.04 18.65 24.01
CA LEU A 226 9.11 17.54 24.17
C LEU A 226 8.97 17.11 25.64
N PHE A 227 10.07 17.05 26.38
CA PHE A 227 10.09 16.60 27.77
C PHE A 227 9.48 17.66 28.70
N GLU A 228 9.88 18.93 28.56
CA GLU A 228 9.40 19.99 29.46
C GLU A 228 7.98 20.44 29.12
N CYS A 229 7.63 20.53 27.83
CA CYS A 229 6.32 21.03 27.42
C CYS A 229 5.29 19.92 27.18
N CYS A 230 5.66 18.65 27.41
CA CYS A 230 4.84 17.46 27.18
C CYS A 230 4.15 17.42 25.79
N GLN A 231 4.82 17.96 24.77
CA GLN A 231 4.29 18.02 23.41
C GLN A 231 4.55 16.70 22.67
N ARG A 232 3.71 16.41 21.67
CA ARG A 232 3.92 15.26 20.78
C ARG A 232 4.92 15.63 19.69
N VAL A 233 5.74 14.66 19.30
CA VAL A 233 6.60 14.72 18.11
C VAL A 233 5.76 14.62 16.84
#